data_AF-A0A967ETC0-F1
#
_entry.id   AF-A0A967ETC0-F1
#
_cell.length_a   1.000
_cell.length_b   1.000
_cell.length_c   1.000
_cell.angle_alpha   90.00
_cell.angle_beta   90.00
_cell.angle_gamma   90.00
#
_symmetry.space_group_name_H-M   'P 1'
#
loop_
_entity.id
_entity.type
_entity.pdbx_description
1 polymer ?
#
loop_
_entity_poly.entity_id
_entity_poly.type
_entity_poly.pdbx_seq_one_letter_code
_entity_poly.pdbx_strand_id
1 'polypeptide(L)'
;PEPADSPVILATGPLTSEKLSGSLLRLTGAKNLAFYDAIAPIVAAESLDLGLIYRKSRWDDGPGDYLNCPMNEEQYNRFVELLAAAETVPLKSFETPKYFEGCLPIEVMLERGEQTLRFGPMKPVGLPDPRTGQTPHAVVQLRAENREKSMYNLVGFQTKLTYAGQKQVFRTIPGLERAEFVRLGSIHRNTFVCAPELLEPTLQMKKRKNLFLAGQLSGVEGYVESAAMGLLAGMNAARLVRGRTPVVPPPETAHGALIHHLTATAPEHFQPSNINFGLFPPLKTKMRKRDRGRFRADQALAALESWRRNPGSSFPF
;
A
#
# COMPACT_ATOMS: atom_id res chain seq x y z
N PRO A 1 19.95 -16.89 10.43
CA PRO A 1 20.90 -17.96 10.08
C PRO A 1 22.32 -17.62 10.55
N GLU A 2 23.16 -18.59 10.88
CA GLU A 2 24.61 -18.36 11.08
C GLU A 2 25.25 -17.86 9.77
N PRO A 3 26.35 -17.10 9.81
CA PRO A 3 27.18 -16.82 8.65
C PRO A 3 27.50 -18.12 7.89
N ALA A 4 27.27 -18.12 6.59
CA ALA A 4 27.53 -19.25 5.71
C ALA A 4 28.12 -18.73 4.39
N ASP A 5 28.81 -19.57 3.63
CA ASP A 5 29.40 -19.16 2.35
C ASP A 5 28.36 -18.97 1.25
N SER A 6 27.17 -19.53 1.44
CA SER A 6 26.05 -19.38 0.50
C SER A 6 25.20 -18.14 0.82
N PRO A 7 24.67 -17.46 -0.21
CA PRO A 7 23.74 -16.36 0.00
C PRO A 7 22.41 -16.87 0.57
N VAL A 8 21.81 -16.06 1.45
CA VAL A 8 20.50 -16.32 2.05
C VAL A 8 19.57 -15.15 1.73
N ILE A 9 18.34 -15.44 1.32
CA ILE A 9 17.30 -14.44 1.08
C ILE A 9 16.21 -14.61 2.13
N LEU A 10 15.91 -13.55 2.88
CA LEU A 10 14.76 -13.50 3.78
C LEU A 10 13.62 -12.73 3.11
N ALA A 11 12.52 -13.43 2.86
CA ALA A 11 11.31 -12.90 2.22
C ALA A 11 10.04 -13.37 2.96
N THR A 12 10.05 -13.29 4.29
CA THR A 12 9.00 -13.85 5.17
C THR A 12 7.73 -13.00 5.29
N GLY A 13 7.70 -11.83 4.64
CA GLY A 13 6.52 -10.99 4.57
C GLY A 13 6.13 -10.31 5.90
N PRO A 14 4.90 -9.77 5.99
CA PRO A 14 4.44 -8.94 7.12
C PRO A 14 4.41 -9.69 8.46
N LEU A 15 4.07 -10.98 8.41
CA LEU A 15 3.89 -11.85 9.57
C LEU A 15 5.18 -12.63 9.91
N THR A 16 6.32 -11.96 9.78
CA THR A 16 7.62 -12.54 10.17
C THR A 16 7.57 -12.96 11.63
N SER A 17 7.86 -14.24 11.90
CA SER A 17 7.79 -14.82 13.25
C SER A 17 8.60 -14.03 14.28
N GLU A 18 8.11 -13.98 15.52
CA GLU A 18 8.78 -13.24 16.61
C GLU A 18 10.24 -13.64 16.81
N LYS A 19 10.55 -14.95 16.68
CA LYS A 19 11.91 -15.47 16.79
C LYS A 19 12.84 -14.88 15.71
N LEU A 20 12.37 -14.79 14.47
CA LEU A 20 13.15 -14.24 13.36
C LEU A 20 13.27 -12.71 13.49
N SER A 21 12.19 -12.01 13.82
CA SER A 21 12.20 -10.57 14.07
C SER A 21 13.15 -10.20 15.21
N GLY A 22 13.14 -10.96 16.31
CA GLY A 22 14.08 -10.81 17.43
C GLY A 22 15.53 -11.06 17.02
N SER A 23 15.78 -12.04 16.15
CA SER A 23 17.12 -12.27 15.61
C SER A 23 17.61 -11.14 14.72
N LEU A 24 16.72 -10.56 13.90
CA LEU A 24 17.04 -9.41 13.06
C LEU A 24 17.34 -8.18 13.91
N LEU A 25 16.55 -7.90 14.95
CA LEU A 25 16.82 -6.82 15.91
C LEU A 25 18.22 -6.93 16.53
N ARG A 26 18.62 -8.12 16.98
CA ARG A 26 19.96 -8.35 17.54
C ARG A 26 21.07 -8.14 16.51
N LEU A 27 20.87 -8.61 15.28
CA LEU A 27 21.85 -8.45 14.20
C LEU A 27 22.05 -6.98 13.81
N THR A 28 20.95 -6.24 13.70
CA THR A 28 20.95 -4.85 13.23
C THR A 28 21.32 -3.87 14.33
N GLY A 29 21.00 -4.19 15.59
CA GLY A 29 21.04 -3.23 16.69
C GLY A 29 19.92 -2.18 16.62
N ALA A 30 18.92 -2.41 15.75
CA ALA A 30 17.80 -1.50 15.58
C ALA A 30 16.87 -1.56 16.80
N LYS A 31 16.23 -0.44 17.11
CA LYS A 31 15.31 -0.32 18.26
C LYS A 31 13.92 -0.88 17.97
N ASN A 32 13.47 -0.89 16.71
CA ASN A 32 12.18 -1.42 16.29
C ASN A 32 12.19 -1.86 14.81
N LEU A 33 11.32 -2.81 14.44
CA LEU A 33 11.15 -3.35 13.08
C LEU A 33 9.66 -3.38 12.67
N ALA A 34 8.86 -2.38 13.08
CA ALA A 34 7.42 -2.44 12.89
C ALA A 34 6.79 -1.11 12.45
N PHE A 35 5.75 -1.23 11.62
CA PHE A 35 4.74 -0.19 11.39
C PHE A 35 3.35 -0.78 11.58
N TYR A 36 2.37 0.09 11.62
CA TYR A 36 0.97 -0.25 11.76
C TYR A 36 0.26 0.05 10.43
N ASP A 37 -0.38 -0.98 9.90
CA ASP A 37 -1.26 -0.90 8.74
C ASP A 37 -2.70 -1.05 9.22
N ALA A 38 -3.66 -0.39 8.59
CA ALA A 38 -5.06 -0.49 8.97
C ALA A 38 -5.80 -1.32 7.92
N ILE A 39 -6.72 -2.17 8.35
CA ILE A 39 -7.55 -2.97 7.45
C ILE A 39 -8.95 -2.38 7.43
N ALA A 40 -9.56 -2.35 6.24
CA ALA A 40 -10.93 -1.90 6.08
C ALA A 40 -11.95 -3.01 6.39
N PRO A 41 -13.17 -2.67 6.85
CA PRO A 41 -14.22 -3.64 7.10
C PRO A 41 -14.68 -4.37 5.82
N ILE A 42 -15.24 -5.56 6.03
CA ILE A 42 -15.92 -6.38 5.02
C ILE A 42 -17.35 -6.63 5.47
N VAL A 43 -18.30 -6.46 4.54
CA VAL A 43 -19.74 -6.62 4.76
C VAL A 43 -20.31 -7.73 3.89
N ALA A 44 -21.34 -8.41 4.40
CA ALA A 44 -22.04 -9.47 3.69
C ALA A 44 -22.97 -8.86 2.61
N ALA A 45 -22.94 -9.43 1.40
CA ALA A 45 -23.71 -8.92 0.27
C ALA A 45 -25.22 -8.90 0.50
N GLU A 46 -25.76 -9.90 1.20
CA GLU A 46 -27.18 -10.04 1.51
C GLU A 46 -27.73 -8.98 2.47
N SER A 47 -26.84 -8.32 3.21
CA SER A 47 -27.19 -7.26 4.17
C SER A 47 -27.22 -5.85 3.57
N LEU A 48 -26.88 -5.73 2.28
CA LEU A 48 -26.81 -4.45 1.56
C LEU A 48 -28.15 -4.10 0.91
N ASP A 49 -28.57 -2.85 1.02
CA ASP A 49 -29.74 -2.34 0.28
C ASP A 49 -29.33 -1.94 -1.15
N LEU A 50 -29.50 -2.88 -2.07
CA LEU A 50 -29.23 -2.70 -3.50
C LEU A 50 -30.22 -1.74 -4.20
N GLY A 51 -31.30 -1.34 -3.53
CA GLY A 51 -32.17 -0.26 -4.02
C GLY A 51 -31.50 1.11 -3.93
N LEU A 52 -30.57 1.28 -2.97
CA LEU A 52 -29.80 2.50 -2.74
C LEU A 52 -28.42 2.49 -3.43
N ILE A 53 -27.86 1.30 -3.66
CA ILE A 53 -26.51 1.09 -4.19
C ILE A 53 -26.55 0.82 -5.69
N TYR A 54 -25.59 1.37 -6.46
CA TYR A 54 -25.46 1.06 -7.89
C TYR A 54 -24.09 0.50 -8.24
N ARG A 55 -24.05 -0.39 -9.24
CA ARG A 55 -22.79 -0.98 -9.74
C ARG A 55 -22.21 -0.13 -10.87
N LYS A 56 -20.95 0.28 -10.74
CA LYS A 56 -20.22 1.06 -11.76
C LYS A 56 -18.73 1.16 -11.45
N SER A 57 -17.90 1.16 -12.49
CA SER A 57 -16.47 1.53 -12.41
C SER A 57 -16.30 2.97 -12.89
N ARG A 58 -15.30 3.67 -12.35
CA ARG A 58 -15.04 5.07 -12.74
C ARG A 58 -14.74 5.15 -14.24
N TRP A 59 -15.43 6.06 -14.94
CA TRP A 59 -15.25 6.31 -16.38
C TRP A 59 -15.60 5.14 -17.31
N ASP A 60 -16.20 4.09 -16.77
CA ASP A 60 -16.61 2.92 -17.52
C ASP A 60 -18.12 2.99 -17.83
N ASP A 61 -18.48 2.67 -19.06
CA ASP A 61 -19.87 2.59 -19.52
C ASP A 61 -20.47 1.20 -19.27
N GLY A 62 -19.64 0.21 -18.93
CA GLY A 62 -20.06 -1.13 -18.51
C GLY A 62 -20.58 -1.21 -17.07
N PRO A 63 -21.04 -2.41 -16.65
CA PRO A 63 -21.61 -2.63 -15.31
C PRO A 63 -20.62 -2.35 -14.19
N GLY A 64 -19.31 -2.43 -14.44
CA GLY A 64 -18.25 -2.14 -13.48
C GLY A 64 -18.06 -3.18 -12.37
N ASP A 65 -16.92 -3.09 -11.68
CA ASP A 65 -16.50 -4.05 -10.66
C ASP A 65 -16.88 -3.63 -9.23
N TYR A 66 -17.24 -2.36 -9.06
CA TYR A 66 -17.53 -1.76 -7.75
C TYR A 66 -19.03 -1.56 -7.55
N LEU A 67 -19.48 -1.78 -6.33
CA LEU A 67 -20.73 -1.22 -5.82
C LEU A 67 -20.46 0.18 -5.27
N ASN A 68 -21.38 1.11 -5.47
CA ASN A 68 -21.23 2.50 -5.10
C ASN A 68 -22.40 2.92 -4.21
N CYS A 69 -22.08 3.40 -3.02
CA CYS A 69 -23.03 3.90 -2.03
C CYS A 69 -23.01 5.43 -2.11
N PRO A 70 -23.92 6.06 -2.87
CA PRO A 70 -23.92 7.50 -3.05
C PRO A 70 -24.41 8.21 -1.80
N MET A 71 -23.84 9.39 -1.54
CA MET A 71 -24.24 10.27 -0.45
C MET A 71 -24.53 11.66 -1.00
N ASN A 72 -25.59 12.27 -0.48
CA ASN A 72 -25.80 13.71 -0.59
C ASN A 72 -24.92 14.46 0.44
N GLU A 73 -24.97 15.79 0.42
CA GLU A 73 -24.16 16.64 1.29
C GLU A 73 -24.52 16.48 2.77
N GLU A 74 -25.80 16.40 3.12
CA GLU A 74 -26.27 16.22 4.50
C GLU A 74 -25.82 14.89 5.09
N GLN A 75 -25.96 13.81 4.32
CA GLN A 75 -25.50 12.47 4.70
C GLN A 75 -23.98 12.45 4.88
N TYR A 76 -23.23 13.12 3.98
CA TYR A 76 -21.78 13.23 4.09
C TYR A 76 -21.35 13.97 5.35
N ASN A 77 -21.95 15.13 5.62
CA ASN A 77 -21.65 15.93 6.81
C ASN A 77 -21.97 15.15 8.08
N ARG A 78 -23.12 14.45 8.12
CA ARG A 78 -23.48 13.59 9.24
C ARG A 78 -22.48 12.45 9.47
N PHE A 79 -22.02 11.82 8.40
CA PHE A 79 -21.00 10.78 8.48
C PHE A 79 -19.68 11.33 9.03
N VAL A 80 -19.25 12.51 8.56
CA VAL A 80 -18.04 13.20 9.04
C VAL A 80 -18.14 13.53 10.53
N GLU A 81 -19.26 14.08 10.99
CA GLU A 81 -19.50 14.36 12.42
C GLU A 81 -19.38 13.09 13.27
N LEU A 82 -20.05 12.01 12.85
CA LEU A 82 -20.02 10.75 13.57
C LEU A 82 -18.63 10.12 13.58
N LEU A 83 -17.91 10.20 12.46
CA LEU A 83 -16.54 9.70 12.35
C LEU A 83 -15.59 10.48 13.27
N ALA A 84 -15.71 11.81 13.33
CA ALA A 84 -14.91 12.66 14.20
C ALA A 84 -15.15 12.39 15.69
N ALA A 85 -16.39 12.03 16.06
CA ALA A 85 -16.79 11.75 17.44
C ALA A 85 -16.56 10.30 17.88
N ALA A 86 -16.25 9.39 16.96
CA ALA A 86 -16.20 7.96 17.25
C ALA A 86 -14.92 7.57 18.01
N GLU A 87 -15.09 6.64 18.94
CA GLU A 87 -13.97 6.14 19.75
C GLU A 87 -12.97 5.34 18.90
N THR A 88 -11.68 5.59 19.15
CA THR A 88 -10.57 4.87 18.52
C THR A 88 -9.86 3.99 19.53
N VAL A 89 -9.32 2.86 19.06
CA VAL A 89 -8.46 2.02 19.89
C VAL A 89 -7.16 2.79 20.15
N PRO A 90 -6.78 3.03 21.42
CA PRO A 90 -5.55 3.75 21.73
C PRO A 90 -4.34 2.94 21.27
N LEU A 91 -3.37 3.65 20.70
CA LEU A 91 -2.04 3.08 20.45
C LEU A 91 -1.35 2.84 21.79
N LYS A 92 -0.57 1.76 21.91
CA LYS A 92 0.16 1.46 23.15
C LYS A 92 1.18 2.59 23.42
N SER A 93 1.47 2.87 24.69
CA SER A 93 2.26 4.03 25.15
C SER A 93 3.70 4.16 24.60
N PHE A 94 4.23 3.12 23.93
CA PHE A 94 5.53 3.13 23.25
C PHE A 94 5.42 3.31 21.72
N GLU A 95 4.22 3.51 21.19
CA GLU A 95 3.94 3.61 19.76
C GLU A 95 3.86 5.07 19.34
N THR A 96 4.88 5.56 18.63
CA THR A 96 4.72 6.78 17.83
C THR A 96 4.06 6.39 16.51
N PRO A 97 2.83 6.85 16.20
CA PRO A 97 2.18 6.47 14.96
C PRO A 97 2.93 7.06 13.77
N LYS A 98 3.73 6.22 13.11
CA LYS A 98 4.08 6.42 11.70
C LYS A 98 3.12 5.56 10.90
N TYR A 99 1.99 6.16 10.49
CA TYR A 99 1.07 5.49 9.59
C TYR A 99 1.64 5.49 8.18
N PHE A 100 1.39 4.41 7.43
CA PHE A 100 1.69 4.39 6.02
C PHE A 100 0.73 5.32 5.26
N GLU A 101 1.26 6.31 4.55
CA GLU A 101 0.47 7.34 3.84
C GLU A 101 -0.51 6.75 2.81
N GLY A 102 -0.21 5.58 2.23
CA GLY A 102 -1.10 4.89 1.29
C GLY A 102 -2.25 4.12 1.93
N CYS A 103 -2.23 3.94 3.26
CA CYS A 103 -3.19 3.11 4.01
C CYS A 103 -3.57 3.77 5.34
N LEU A 104 -3.80 5.09 5.31
CA LEU A 104 -4.19 5.86 6.49
C LEU A 104 -5.57 5.44 7.00
N PRO A 105 -5.76 5.34 8.33
CA PRO A 105 -7.08 5.22 8.92
C PRO A 105 -7.98 6.39 8.49
N ILE A 106 -9.25 6.13 8.17
CA ILE A 106 -10.21 7.11 7.65
C ILE A 106 -10.42 8.28 8.63
N GLU A 107 -10.40 8.02 9.94
CA GLU A 107 -10.43 9.03 10.99
C GLU A 107 -9.18 9.93 10.99
N VAL A 108 -8.00 9.38 10.69
CA VAL A 108 -6.76 10.17 10.58
C VAL A 108 -6.75 10.99 9.29
N MET A 109 -7.36 10.47 8.21
CA MET A 109 -7.58 11.27 7.00
C MET A 109 -8.50 12.46 7.28
N LEU A 110 -9.54 12.28 8.09
CA LEU A 110 -10.47 13.34 8.45
C LEU A 110 -9.80 14.46 9.26
N GLU A 111 -8.88 14.12 10.17
CA GLU A 111 -8.09 15.10 10.94
C GLU A 111 -7.30 16.07 10.05
N ARG A 112 -6.97 15.67 8.81
CA ARG A 112 -6.24 16.51 7.84
C ARG A 112 -7.14 17.52 7.12
N GLY A 113 -8.45 17.45 7.33
CA GLY A 113 -9.44 18.40 6.84
C GLY A 113 -10.74 17.72 6.44
N GLU A 114 -11.85 18.41 6.66
CA GLU A 114 -13.21 17.88 6.44
C GLU A 114 -13.48 17.39 5.01
N GLN A 115 -12.81 17.99 4.01
CA GLN A 115 -12.97 17.62 2.60
C GLN A 115 -11.98 16.54 2.14
N THR A 116 -11.04 16.13 3.00
CA THR A 116 -9.99 15.15 2.65
C THR A 116 -10.60 13.85 2.14
N LEU A 117 -11.68 13.38 2.76
CA LEU A 117 -12.34 12.14 2.36
C LEU A 117 -12.92 12.23 0.94
N ARG A 118 -13.49 13.39 0.54
CA ARG A 118 -14.02 13.63 -0.81
C ARG A 118 -12.95 13.77 -1.89
N PHE A 119 -11.72 14.07 -1.51
CA PHE A 119 -10.59 14.02 -2.44
C PHE A 119 -9.86 12.67 -2.43
N GLY A 120 -10.09 11.85 -1.41
CA GLY A 120 -9.54 10.50 -1.24
C GLY A 120 -10.60 9.39 -1.43
N PRO A 121 -10.90 8.59 -0.38
CA PRO A 121 -11.68 7.36 -0.50
C PRO A 121 -13.15 7.59 -0.90
N MET A 122 -13.70 8.77 -0.62
CA MET A 122 -15.11 9.10 -0.88
C MET A 122 -15.33 9.94 -2.14
N LYS A 123 -14.33 10.02 -3.02
CA LYS A 123 -14.36 10.85 -4.23
C LYS A 123 -15.45 10.39 -5.20
N PRO A 124 -16.38 11.24 -5.66
CA PRO A 124 -17.47 10.82 -6.56
C PRO A 124 -17.11 10.90 -8.06
N VAL A 125 -15.94 11.44 -8.41
CA VAL A 125 -15.57 11.74 -9.80
C VAL A 125 -15.58 10.50 -10.70
N GLY A 126 -16.28 10.59 -11.83
CA GLY A 126 -16.44 9.51 -12.80
C GLY A 126 -17.53 8.49 -12.44
N LEU A 127 -18.38 8.79 -11.46
CA LEU A 127 -19.45 7.93 -10.96
C LEU A 127 -20.80 8.69 -10.91
N PRO A 128 -21.36 9.10 -12.05
CA PRO A 128 -22.74 9.60 -12.06
C PRO A 128 -23.68 8.47 -11.61
N ASP A 129 -24.65 8.81 -10.75
CA ASP A 129 -25.68 7.88 -10.31
C ASP A 129 -26.61 7.56 -11.50
N PRO A 130 -26.77 6.29 -11.91
CA PRO A 130 -27.61 5.92 -13.05
C PRO A 130 -29.09 6.33 -12.90
N ARG A 131 -29.57 6.52 -11.67
CA ARG A 131 -30.97 6.89 -11.39
C ARG A 131 -31.24 8.37 -11.61
N THR A 132 -30.25 9.22 -11.34
CA THR A 132 -30.41 10.69 -11.41
C THR A 132 -29.62 11.32 -12.55
N GLY A 133 -28.64 10.59 -13.11
CA GLY A 133 -27.65 11.12 -14.06
C GLY A 133 -26.63 12.08 -13.43
N GLN A 134 -26.75 12.39 -12.14
CA GLN A 134 -25.92 13.38 -11.46
C GLN A 134 -24.76 12.72 -10.72
N THR A 135 -23.64 13.44 -10.63
CA THR A 135 -22.53 13.01 -9.76
C THR A 135 -22.91 13.30 -8.30
N PRO A 136 -22.94 12.29 -7.41
CA PRO A 136 -23.28 12.47 -6.00
C PRO A 136 -22.24 13.33 -5.28
N HIS A 137 -22.58 13.84 -4.09
CA HIS A 137 -21.66 14.68 -3.32
C HIS A 137 -20.43 13.89 -2.84
N ALA A 138 -20.62 12.64 -2.43
CA ALA A 138 -19.60 11.67 -2.05
C ALA A 138 -20.05 10.23 -2.40
N VAL A 139 -19.12 9.28 -2.48
CA VAL A 139 -19.41 7.86 -2.75
C VAL A 139 -18.52 6.95 -1.93
N VAL A 140 -19.09 5.97 -1.24
CA VAL A 140 -18.32 4.83 -0.70
C VAL A 140 -18.34 3.70 -1.71
N GLN A 141 -17.16 3.28 -2.18
CA GLN A 141 -17.05 2.14 -3.09
C GLN A 141 -16.87 0.84 -2.31
N LEU A 142 -17.58 -0.21 -2.71
CA LEU A 142 -17.40 -1.56 -2.20
C LEU A 142 -16.84 -2.45 -3.31
N ARG A 143 -15.79 -3.22 -3.00
CA ARG A 143 -15.18 -4.18 -3.95
C ARG A 143 -15.47 -5.60 -3.51
N ALA A 144 -15.82 -6.46 -4.46
CA ALA A 144 -16.05 -7.88 -4.18
C ALA A 144 -14.75 -8.52 -3.66
N GLU A 145 -14.85 -9.22 -2.53
CA GLU A 145 -13.72 -9.91 -1.89
C GLU A 145 -13.55 -11.35 -2.39
N ASN A 146 -14.63 -11.94 -2.91
CA ASN A 146 -14.63 -13.29 -3.45
C ASN A 146 -15.33 -13.37 -4.82
N ARG A 147 -15.10 -14.47 -5.51
CA ARG A 147 -15.63 -14.72 -6.86
C ARG A 147 -17.16 -14.78 -6.87
N GLU A 148 -17.74 -15.31 -5.79
CA GLU A 148 -19.18 -15.46 -5.58
C GLU A 148 -19.86 -14.12 -5.30
N LYS A 149 -19.08 -13.06 -5.04
CA LYS A 149 -19.57 -11.72 -4.69
C LYS A 149 -20.51 -11.74 -3.48
N SER A 150 -20.27 -12.64 -2.54
CA SER A 150 -21.04 -12.74 -1.29
C SER A 150 -20.48 -11.84 -0.18
N MET A 151 -19.30 -11.28 -0.37
CA MET A 151 -18.65 -10.36 0.58
C MET A 151 -18.02 -9.18 -0.16
N TYR A 152 -18.12 -8.01 0.45
CA TYR A 152 -17.58 -6.77 -0.10
C TYR A 152 -16.76 -5.99 0.90
N ASN A 153 -15.57 -5.54 0.48
CA ASN A 153 -14.70 -4.66 1.25
C ASN A 153 -15.02 -3.19 0.99
N LEU A 154 -15.03 -2.37 2.05
CA LEU A 154 -15.17 -0.92 1.94
C LEU A 154 -13.82 -0.32 1.49
N VAL A 155 -13.77 0.14 0.24
CA VAL A 155 -12.53 0.59 -0.40
C VAL A 155 -12.03 1.89 0.24
N GLY A 156 -10.82 1.87 0.79
CA GLY A 156 -10.20 3.05 1.41
C GLY A 156 -10.75 3.42 2.79
N PHE A 157 -11.44 2.48 3.45
CA PHE A 157 -12.04 2.64 4.79
C PHE A 157 -11.23 1.90 5.86
N GLN A 158 -9.90 1.91 5.72
CA GLN A 158 -9.03 1.39 6.76
C GLN A 158 -9.27 2.18 8.05
N THR A 159 -9.27 1.53 9.21
CA THR A 159 -9.70 2.20 10.44
C THR A 159 -9.11 1.60 11.71
N LYS A 160 -8.97 2.43 12.74
CA LYS A 160 -8.63 2.09 14.13
C LYS A 160 -9.80 2.34 15.09
N LEU A 161 -10.98 2.70 14.59
CA LEU A 161 -12.19 2.82 15.37
C LEU A 161 -12.44 1.55 16.18
N THR A 162 -13.00 1.70 17.38
CA THR A 162 -13.50 0.55 18.14
C THR A 162 -14.54 -0.19 17.32
N TYR A 163 -14.72 -1.49 17.56
CA TYR A 163 -15.72 -2.27 16.81
C TYR A 163 -17.14 -1.73 16.96
N ALA A 164 -17.46 -1.13 18.11
CA ALA A 164 -18.72 -0.42 18.31
C ALA A 164 -18.79 0.86 17.44
N GLY A 165 -17.73 1.69 17.47
CA GLY A 165 -17.63 2.89 16.64
C GLY A 165 -17.75 2.60 15.15
N GLN A 166 -17.09 1.56 14.65
CA GLN A 166 -17.20 1.13 13.25
C GLN A 166 -18.64 0.78 12.86
N LYS A 167 -19.32 -0.03 13.67
CA LYS A 167 -20.71 -0.41 13.40
C LYS A 167 -21.65 0.80 13.43
N GLN A 168 -21.44 1.73 14.36
CA GLN A 168 -22.24 2.94 14.48
C GLN A 168 -22.04 3.87 13.28
N VAL A 169 -20.78 4.15 12.93
CA VAL A 169 -20.41 5.11 11.87
C VAL A 169 -20.73 4.53 10.49
N PHE A 170 -20.29 3.31 10.17
CA PHE A 170 -20.42 2.78 8.81
C PHE A 170 -21.85 2.38 8.44
N ARG A 171 -22.74 2.17 9.43
CA ARG A 171 -24.17 1.97 9.15
C ARG A 171 -24.92 3.25 8.79
N THR A 172 -24.30 4.43 8.89
CA THR A 172 -24.91 5.66 8.37
C THR A 172 -24.64 5.88 6.88
N ILE A 173 -23.84 5.01 6.25
CA ILE A 173 -23.61 5.04 4.81
C ILE A 173 -24.87 4.49 4.12
N PRO A 174 -25.45 5.21 3.14
CA PRO A 174 -26.64 4.76 2.42
C PRO A 174 -26.45 3.37 1.80
N GLY A 175 -27.36 2.46 2.13
CA GLY A 175 -27.30 1.06 1.70
C GLY A 175 -26.58 0.11 2.66
N LEU A 176 -25.99 0.63 3.74
CA LEU A 176 -25.33 -0.15 4.79
C LEU A 176 -26.05 -0.08 6.14
N GLU A 177 -27.28 0.43 6.19
CA GLU A 177 -28.03 0.65 7.43
C GLU A 177 -28.19 -0.62 8.27
N ARG A 178 -28.34 -1.75 7.57
CA ARG A 178 -28.46 -3.10 8.16
C ARG A 178 -27.25 -3.98 7.89
N ALA A 179 -26.12 -3.39 7.49
CA ALA A 179 -24.94 -4.15 7.10
C ALA A 179 -24.49 -5.10 8.22
N GLU A 180 -24.26 -6.34 7.83
CA GLU A 180 -23.60 -7.37 8.63
C GLU A 180 -22.11 -7.35 8.30
N PHE A 181 -21.30 -7.07 9.32
CA PHE A 181 -19.85 -7.02 9.19
C PHE A 181 -19.28 -8.41 9.40
N VAL A 182 -18.89 -9.07 8.30
CA VAL A 182 -18.17 -10.35 8.33
C VAL A 182 -16.79 -10.18 8.96
N ARG A 183 -16.16 -9.02 8.72
CA ARG A 183 -14.91 -8.62 9.36
C ARG A 183 -14.91 -7.13 9.63
N LEU A 184 -14.55 -6.72 10.84
CA LEU A 184 -14.34 -5.32 11.18
C LEU A 184 -12.90 -4.90 10.86
N GLY A 185 -12.72 -3.62 10.57
CA GLY A 185 -11.42 -3.02 10.38
C GLY A 185 -10.58 -3.10 11.64
N SER A 186 -9.27 -3.11 11.49
CA SER A 186 -8.34 -3.19 12.62
C SER A 186 -6.94 -2.80 12.21
N ILE A 187 -6.16 -2.33 13.18
CA ILE A 187 -4.74 -2.10 12.99
C ILE A 187 -3.99 -3.43 13.08
N HIS A 188 -3.23 -3.73 12.04
CA HIS A 188 -2.29 -4.83 11.94
C HIS A 188 -0.86 -4.32 12.07
N ARG A 189 -0.09 -4.96 12.93
CA ARG A 189 1.35 -4.70 13.04
C ARG A 189 2.06 -5.45 11.91
N ASN A 190 2.70 -4.71 11.02
CA ASN A 190 3.52 -5.26 9.95
C ASN A 190 5.00 -5.15 10.31
N THR A 191 5.75 -6.22 10.04
CA THR A 191 7.20 -6.27 10.29
C THR A 191 7.97 -5.84 9.05
N PHE A 192 8.89 -4.88 9.20
CA PHE A 192 9.84 -4.46 8.17
C PHE A 192 11.12 -3.91 8.79
N VAL A 193 12.19 -3.82 8.00
CA VAL A 193 13.44 -3.19 8.44
C VAL A 193 13.54 -1.73 8.01
N CYS A 194 14.25 -0.90 8.79
CA CYS A 194 14.69 0.41 8.32
C CYS A 194 15.74 0.23 7.21
N ALA A 195 15.28 0.08 5.97
CA ALA A 195 16.13 -0.26 4.84
C ALA A 195 17.30 0.72 4.62
N PRO A 196 17.15 2.05 4.77
CA PRO A 196 18.26 2.98 4.57
C PRO A 196 19.43 2.75 5.53
N GLU A 197 19.16 2.28 6.76
CA GLU A 197 20.19 1.95 7.74
C GLU A 197 20.83 0.59 7.50
N LEU A 198 20.11 -0.34 6.87
CA LEU A 198 20.42 -1.76 6.96
C LEU A 198 20.75 -2.42 5.63
N LEU A 199 20.27 -1.86 4.51
CA LEU A 199 20.38 -2.45 3.18
C LEU A 199 21.26 -1.62 2.24
N GLU A 200 22.01 -2.35 1.42
CA GLU A 200 22.65 -1.82 0.21
C GLU A 200 21.63 -1.77 -0.94
N PRO A 201 21.87 -0.98 -2.01
CA PRO A 201 21.00 -0.92 -3.19
C PRO A 201 20.83 -2.26 -3.92
N THR A 202 21.65 -3.25 -3.60
CA THR A 202 21.60 -4.61 -4.12
C THR A 202 20.69 -5.53 -3.29
N LEU A 203 20.01 -4.99 -2.27
CA LEU A 203 19.23 -5.67 -1.22
C LEU A 203 20.06 -6.51 -0.23
N GLN A 204 21.39 -6.45 -0.31
CA GLN A 204 22.27 -7.07 0.68
C GLN A 204 22.22 -6.30 2.00
N MET A 205 22.31 -6.99 3.13
CA MET A 205 22.51 -6.34 4.41
C MET A 205 23.91 -5.73 4.49
N LYS A 206 24.00 -4.48 4.97
CA LYS A 206 25.28 -3.77 5.14
C LYS A 206 26.27 -4.54 6.02
N LYS A 207 25.78 -5.06 7.15
CA LYS A 207 26.58 -5.86 8.12
C LYS A 207 26.91 -7.27 7.64
N ARG A 208 26.11 -7.83 6.71
CA ARG A 208 26.25 -9.22 6.28
C ARG A 208 25.96 -9.34 4.79
N LYS A 209 27.02 -9.25 3.99
CA LYS A 209 26.93 -9.16 2.52
C LYS A 209 26.33 -10.41 1.87
N ASN A 210 26.36 -11.58 2.49
CA ASN A 210 25.69 -12.78 1.95
C ASN A 210 24.20 -12.89 2.34
N LEU A 211 23.64 -11.93 3.09
CA LEU A 211 22.25 -11.94 3.52
C LEU A 211 21.47 -10.86 2.77
N PHE A 212 20.35 -11.24 2.15
CA PHE A 212 19.45 -10.34 1.44
C PHE A 212 18.11 -10.28 2.15
N LEU A 213 17.47 -9.11 2.13
CA LEU A 213 16.08 -8.94 2.52
C LEU A 213 15.25 -8.54 1.30
N ALA A 214 14.10 -9.16 1.12
CA ALA A 214 13.19 -8.87 0.01
C ALA A 214 11.73 -8.96 0.44
N GLY A 215 10.83 -8.49 -0.43
CA GLY A 215 9.41 -8.42 -0.13
C GLY A 215 9.10 -7.35 0.91
N GLN A 216 7.94 -7.45 1.54
CA GLN A 216 7.53 -6.46 2.55
C GLN A 216 8.53 -6.26 3.69
N LEU A 217 9.30 -7.31 4.05
CA LEU A 217 10.34 -7.22 5.08
C LEU A 217 11.42 -6.18 4.73
N SER A 218 11.72 -5.97 3.44
CA SER A 218 12.68 -4.95 3.00
C SER A 218 12.10 -3.53 2.98
N GLY A 219 10.81 -3.34 3.28
CA GLY A 219 10.15 -2.04 3.28
C GLY A 219 9.49 -1.65 1.96
N VAL A 220 9.09 -2.60 1.13
CA VAL A 220 8.15 -2.33 0.02
C VAL A 220 6.74 -2.77 0.41
N GLU A 221 5.72 -2.25 -0.27
CA GLU A 221 4.34 -2.67 -0.07
C GLU A 221 3.70 -3.06 -1.40
N GLY A 222 2.88 -4.12 -1.36
CA GLY A 222 2.21 -4.66 -2.54
C GLY A 222 2.85 -5.94 -3.07
N TYR A 223 2.04 -6.76 -3.73
CA TYR A 223 2.46 -8.04 -4.28
C TYR A 223 3.48 -7.89 -5.40
N VAL A 224 3.27 -6.90 -6.29
CA VAL A 224 4.12 -6.66 -7.45
C VAL A 224 5.49 -6.15 -7.01
N GLU A 225 5.53 -5.22 -6.07
CA GLU A 225 6.74 -4.68 -5.48
C GLU A 225 7.51 -5.74 -4.70
N SER A 226 6.80 -6.59 -3.95
CA SER A 226 7.42 -7.69 -3.23
C SER A 226 8.05 -8.70 -4.19
N ALA A 227 7.36 -9.05 -5.28
CA ALA A 227 7.90 -9.91 -6.33
C ALA A 227 9.11 -9.27 -7.03
N ALA A 228 9.05 -7.96 -7.32
CA ALA A 228 10.15 -7.20 -7.92
C ALA A 228 11.42 -7.23 -7.05
N MET A 229 11.28 -7.03 -5.73
CA MET A 229 12.41 -7.12 -4.80
C MET A 229 12.92 -8.56 -4.66
N GLY A 230 12.02 -9.55 -4.64
CA GLY A 230 12.38 -10.96 -4.63
C GLY A 230 13.19 -11.37 -5.86
N LEU A 231 12.76 -10.92 -7.05
CA LEU A 231 13.47 -11.13 -8.31
C LEU A 231 14.88 -10.54 -8.24
N LEU A 232 15.03 -9.28 -7.81
CA LEU A 232 16.34 -8.63 -7.71
C LEU A 232 17.26 -9.33 -6.70
N ALA A 233 16.73 -9.70 -5.52
CA ALA A 233 17.51 -10.43 -4.51
C ALA A 233 17.95 -11.80 -5.03
N GLY A 234 17.08 -12.53 -5.72
CA GLY A 234 17.41 -13.81 -6.37
C GLY A 234 18.49 -13.65 -7.44
N MET A 235 18.36 -12.64 -8.31
CA MET A 235 19.37 -12.30 -9.30
C MET A 235 20.73 -12.02 -8.66
N ASN A 236 20.77 -11.19 -7.61
CA ASN A 236 22.01 -10.83 -6.95
C ASN A 236 22.63 -11.97 -6.14
N ALA A 237 21.81 -12.80 -5.49
CA ALA A 237 22.28 -14.01 -4.82
C ALA A 237 22.93 -14.99 -5.82
N ALA A 238 22.28 -15.24 -6.96
CA ALA A 238 22.84 -16.09 -8.01
C ALA A 238 24.14 -15.53 -8.61
N ARG A 239 24.28 -14.19 -8.69
CA ARG A 239 25.53 -13.54 -9.10
C ARG A 239 26.65 -13.75 -8.09
N LEU A 240 26.37 -13.63 -6.80
CA LEU A 240 27.36 -13.91 -5.75
C LEU A 240 27.90 -15.34 -5.82
N VAL A 241 27.02 -16.33 -5.99
CA VAL A 241 27.43 -17.75 -6.16
C VAL A 241 28.36 -17.92 -7.37
N ARG A 242 28.17 -17.13 -8.43
CA ARG A 242 29.00 -17.15 -9.65
C ARG A 242 30.23 -16.25 -9.58
N GLY A 243 30.57 -15.69 -8.41
CA GLY A 243 31.69 -14.75 -8.26
C GLY A 243 31.51 -13.43 -9.01
N ARG A 244 30.26 -13.05 -9.35
CA ARG A 244 29.93 -11.82 -10.06
C ARG A 244 29.44 -10.76 -9.10
N THR A 245 29.78 -9.50 -9.38
CA THR A 245 29.31 -8.35 -8.61
C THR A 245 27.79 -8.22 -8.70
N PRO A 246 27.06 -8.04 -7.59
CA PRO A 246 25.63 -7.71 -7.60
C PRO A 246 25.31 -6.45 -8.40
N VAL A 247 24.07 -6.33 -8.87
CA VAL A 247 23.61 -5.28 -9.77
C VAL A 247 22.43 -4.52 -9.17
N VAL A 248 22.24 -3.30 -9.67
CA VAL A 248 21.17 -2.39 -9.26
C VAL A 248 20.45 -1.92 -10.52
N PRO A 249 19.11 -1.95 -10.57
CA PRO A 249 18.34 -1.42 -11.69
C PRO A 249 18.45 0.12 -11.78
N PRO A 250 18.30 0.71 -12.98
CA PRO A 250 18.34 2.16 -13.14
C PRO A 250 17.18 2.87 -12.40
N PRO A 251 17.41 4.05 -11.81
CA PRO A 251 16.40 4.78 -11.02
C PRO A 251 15.18 5.24 -11.84
N GLU A 252 15.30 5.33 -13.16
CA GLU A 252 14.19 5.61 -14.07
C GLU A 252 13.19 4.45 -14.18
N THR A 253 13.59 3.24 -13.78
CA THR A 253 12.71 2.06 -13.75
C THR A 253 11.95 1.99 -12.43
N ALA A 254 10.77 1.34 -12.43
CA ALA A 254 10.02 1.11 -11.19
C ALA A 254 10.85 0.35 -10.13
N HIS A 255 11.67 -0.62 -10.56
CA HIS A 255 12.55 -1.38 -9.65
C HIS A 255 13.63 -0.47 -9.03
N GLY A 256 14.30 0.34 -9.85
CA GLY A 256 15.34 1.24 -9.35
C GLY A 256 14.79 2.38 -8.51
N ALA A 257 13.59 2.89 -8.83
CA ALA A 257 12.89 3.88 -8.01
C ALA A 257 12.54 3.33 -6.61
N LEU A 258 12.07 2.09 -6.52
CA LEU A 258 11.85 1.42 -5.23
C LEU A 258 13.16 1.25 -4.47
N ILE A 259 14.22 0.76 -5.12
CA ILE A 259 15.53 0.61 -4.48
C ILE A 259 16.06 1.94 -3.97
N HIS A 260 15.96 3.00 -4.79
CA HIS A 260 16.36 4.34 -4.38
C HIS A 260 15.57 4.80 -3.14
N HIS A 261 14.25 4.59 -3.10
CA HIS A 261 13.44 4.85 -1.90
C HIS A 261 13.92 4.05 -0.69
N LEU A 262 14.21 2.76 -0.86
CA LEU A 262 14.69 1.89 0.21
C LEU A 262 16.04 2.30 0.78
N THR A 263 16.93 2.91 -0.02
CA THR A 263 18.32 3.12 0.41
C THR A 263 18.74 4.58 0.55
N ALA A 264 18.02 5.52 -0.07
CA ALA A 264 18.37 6.95 -0.08
C ALA A 264 17.41 7.82 0.75
N THR A 265 16.28 7.28 1.20
CA THR A 265 15.39 7.99 2.12
C THR A 265 16.06 8.16 3.48
N ALA A 266 15.92 9.34 4.10
CA ALA A 266 16.42 9.57 5.45
C ALA A 266 15.77 8.57 6.44
N PRO A 267 16.55 7.83 7.25
CA PRO A 267 16.02 6.80 8.16
C PRO A 267 14.85 7.25 9.04
N GLU A 268 14.91 8.48 9.54
CA GLU A 268 13.90 9.11 10.39
C GLU A 268 12.56 9.31 9.67
N HIS A 269 12.57 9.44 8.35
CA HIS A 269 11.40 9.63 7.50
C HIS A 269 11.05 8.39 6.67
N PHE A 270 11.84 7.31 6.80
CA PHE A 270 11.59 6.10 6.03
C PHE A 270 10.29 5.44 6.47
N GLN A 271 9.47 5.12 5.47
CA GLN A 271 8.27 4.31 5.57
C GLN A 271 8.27 3.31 4.41
N PRO A 272 7.66 2.13 4.60
CA PRO A 272 7.38 1.24 3.50
C PRO A 272 6.61 1.96 2.40
N SER A 273 6.78 1.55 1.15
CA SER A 273 6.05 2.18 0.04
C SER A 273 5.80 1.22 -1.11
N ASN A 274 4.67 1.39 -1.77
CA ASN A 274 4.39 0.84 -3.08
C ASN A 274 4.93 1.77 -4.18
N ILE A 275 4.98 1.31 -5.42
CA ILE A 275 5.47 2.16 -6.51
C ILE A 275 4.50 3.32 -6.77
N ASN A 276 5.04 4.53 -6.87
CA ASN A 276 4.30 5.72 -7.26
C ASN A 276 5.20 6.70 -8.03
N PHE A 277 4.61 7.61 -8.80
CA PHE A 277 5.37 8.55 -9.64
C PHE A 277 6.24 9.55 -8.87
N GLY A 278 6.05 9.68 -7.55
CA GLY A 278 6.89 10.49 -6.67
C GLY A 278 8.26 9.86 -6.39
N LEU A 279 8.39 8.54 -6.50
CA LEU A 279 9.66 7.84 -6.29
C LEU A 279 10.63 7.92 -7.48
N PHE A 280 10.10 8.24 -8.67
CA PHE A 280 10.90 8.35 -9.88
C PHE A 280 11.67 9.69 -9.89
N PRO A 281 12.82 9.75 -10.58
CA PRO A 281 13.56 10.99 -10.77
C PRO A 281 12.67 12.16 -11.24
N PRO A 282 12.96 13.39 -10.80
CA PRO A 282 12.16 14.56 -11.19
C PRO A 282 12.24 14.78 -12.70
N LEU A 283 11.13 15.21 -13.28
CA LEU A 283 11.09 15.56 -14.70
C LEU A 283 11.87 16.85 -14.93
N LYS A 284 12.85 16.81 -15.84
CA LYS A 284 13.68 17.99 -16.19
C LYS A 284 12.92 19.02 -17.02
N THR A 285 11.87 18.60 -17.72
CA THR A 285 11.07 19.44 -18.62
C THR A 285 9.63 19.59 -18.14
N LYS A 286 9.12 20.82 -18.24
CA LYS A 286 7.71 21.11 -17.93
C LYS A 286 6.83 20.47 -19.01
N MET A 287 5.90 19.63 -18.59
CA MET A 287 4.97 18.94 -19.48
C MET A 287 3.57 18.84 -18.87
N ARG A 288 2.56 18.70 -19.74
CA ARG A 288 1.15 18.58 -19.35
C ARG A 288 0.97 17.30 -18.54
N LYS A 289 0.11 17.34 -17.52
CA LYS A 289 -0.08 16.22 -16.57
C LYS A 289 -0.40 14.89 -17.25
N ARG A 290 -1.22 14.91 -18.31
CA ARG A 290 -1.64 13.71 -19.06
C ARG A 290 -0.50 13.02 -19.81
N ASP A 291 0.54 13.76 -20.22
CA ASP A 291 1.65 13.22 -21.02
C ASP A 291 2.76 12.63 -20.14
N ARG A 292 2.80 12.99 -18.84
CA ARG A 292 3.85 12.59 -17.89
C ARG A 292 3.97 11.08 -17.72
N GLY A 293 2.83 10.38 -17.66
CA GLY A 293 2.82 8.93 -17.46
C GLY A 293 3.47 8.19 -18.62
N ARG A 294 3.10 8.55 -19.86
CA ARG A 294 3.67 7.95 -21.06
C ARG A 294 5.17 8.25 -21.19
N PHE A 295 5.56 9.50 -20.97
CA PHE A 295 6.96 9.91 -21.01
C PHE A 295 7.82 9.11 -20.02
N ARG A 296 7.36 8.94 -18.78
CA ARG A 296 8.07 8.13 -17.77
C ARG A 296 8.18 6.67 -18.19
N ALA A 297 7.13 6.10 -18.78
CA ALA A 297 7.15 4.72 -19.27
C ALA A 297 8.19 4.53 -20.39
N ASP A 298 8.21 5.42 -21.38
CA ASP A 298 9.17 5.35 -22.48
C ASP A 298 10.62 5.51 -21.97
N GLN A 299 10.86 6.42 -21.02
CA GLN A 299 12.17 6.58 -20.37
C GLN A 299 12.58 5.32 -19.58
N ALA A 300 11.66 4.75 -18.80
CA ALA A 300 11.92 3.54 -18.02
C ALA A 300 12.27 2.34 -18.90
N LEU A 301 11.54 2.15 -20.02
CA LEU A 301 11.79 1.06 -20.96
C LEU A 301 13.15 1.21 -21.65
N ALA A 302 13.52 2.41 -22.09
CA ALA A 302 14.83 2.67 -22.68
C ALA A 302 15.98 2.43 -21.68
N ALA A 303 15.81 2.87 -20.43
CA ALA A 303 16.80 2.63 -19.36
C ALA A 303 16.93 1.14 -19.05
N LEU A 304 15.81 0.42 -18.98
CA LEU A 304 15.80 -1.03 -18.73
C LEU A 304 16.48 -1.80 -19.87
N GLU A 305 16.24 -1.42 -21.13
CA GLU A 305 16.88 -2.06 -22.28
C GLU A 305 18.39 -1.84 -22.29
N SER A 306 18.84 -0.61 -22.05
CA SER A 306 20.26 -0.28 -21.89
C SER A 306 20.91 -1.10 -20.77
N TRP A 307 20.23 -1.22 -19.63
CA TRP A 307 20.69 -2.02 -18.50
C TRP A 307 20.76 -3.51 -18.82
N ARG A 308 19.81 -4.07 -19.56
CA ARG A 308 19.83 -5.49 -19.96
C ARG A 308 20.97 -5.81 -20.94
N ARG A 309 21.29 -4.87 -21.84
CA ARG A 309 22.35 -5.04 -22.85
C ARG A 309 23.76 -4.90 -22.28
N ASN A 310 23.93 -4.24 -21.14
CA ASN A 310 25.24 -4.09 -20.52
C ASN A 310 25.75 -5.46 -20.03
N PRO A 311 26.91 -5.96 -20.51
CA PRO A 311 27.43 -7.28 -20.16
C PRO A 311 27.61 -7.47 -18.64
N GLY A 312 27.94 -6.39 -17.93
CA GLY A 312 28.11 -6.37 -16.48
C GLY A 312 26.81 -6.60 -15.71
N SER A 313 25.65 -6.23 -16.28
CA SER A 313 24.31 -6.41 -15.69
C SER A 313 23.47 -7.50 -16.35
N SER A 314 23.91 -8.01 -17.50
CA SER A 314 23.21 -9.05 -18.26
C SER A 314 22.96 -10.31 -17.42
N PHE A 315 21.72 -10.78 -17.48
CA PHE A 315 21.33 -12.12 -17.06
C PHE A 315 21.01 -12.94 -18.31
N PRO A 316 21.50 -14.19 -18.41
CA PRO A 316 21.09 -15.09 -19.48
C PRO A 316 19.69 -15.61 -19.15
N PHE A 317 18.67 -14.93 -19.63
CA PHE A 317 17.33 -15.48 -19.87
C PHE A 317 16.85 -14.96 -21.21
#